data_AF-A0A1G3UA28-F1
#
_entry.id   AF-A0A1G3UA28-F1
#
_cell.length_a   1.000
_cell.length_b   1.000
_cell.length_c   1.000
_cell.angle_alpha   90.00
_cell.angle_beta   90.00
_cell.angle_gamma   90.00
#
_symmetry.space_group_name_H-M   'P 1'
#
loop_
_entity.id
_entity.type
_entity.pdbx_description
1 polymer ?
#
loop_
_entity_poly.entity_id
_entity_poly.type
_entity_poly.pdbx_seq_one_letter_code
_entity_poly.pdbx_strand_id
1 'polypeptide(L)'
;MEKYLGGIKKSFEYLDEDRNQLIKDIEIKTVDELAYFKSSHNKRADIFAIDKYLKTKDYMLSANEREALRSSSSAVVGRCFLITQERNFIFIVPYEKEVPKMDEKFKDACRILKIEPKLRPYLYKNREAFQIVTELLTTVS
;
A
#
# COMPACT_ATOMS: atom_id res chain seq x y z
N MET A 1 -2.13 48.17 -0.40
CA MET A 1 -2.08 47.08 0.59
C MET A 1 -3.16 46.06 0.20
N GLU A 2 -2.90 45.16 -0.75
CA GLU A 2 -2.21 43.85 -0.58
C GLU A 2 -3.25 42.72 -0.37
N LYS A 3 -3.79 42.16 -1.46
CA LYS A 3 -3.36 40.90 -2.10
C LYS A 3 -3.59 39.63 -1.26
N TYR A 4 -4.84 39.18 -1.08
CA TYR A 4 -5.13 37.82 -0.57
C TYR A 4 -6.42 37.20 -1.16
N LEU A 5 -6.59 37.25 -2.49
CA LEU A 5 -7.72 36.57 -3.17
C LEU A 5 -7.28 35.46 -4.16
N GLY A 6 -6.00 35.09 -4.17
CA GLY A 6 -5.44 34.09 -5.10
C GLY A 6 -5.30 32.66 -4.54
N GLY A 7 -5.63 32.43 -3.27
CA GLY A 7 -5.25 31.18 -2.57
C GLY A 7 -6.25 30.03 -2.62
N ILE A 8 -7.51 30.26 -2.98
CA ILE A 8 -8.60 29.25 -2.86
C ILE A 8 -9.13 28.82 -4.24
N LYS A 9 -8.29 28.90 -5.29
CA LYS A 9 -8.70 28.54 -6.65
C LYS A 9 -7.93 27.38 -7.27
N LYS A 10 -7.08 26.68 -6.50
CA LYS A 10 -6.29 25.54 -7.00
C LYS A 10 -6.45 24.23 -6.20
N SER A 11 -7.45 24.14 -5.33
CA SER A 11 -7.69 22.94 -4.52
C SER A 11 -8.76 21.99 -5.09
N PHE A 12 -9.41 22.36 -6.19
CA PHE A 12 -10.48 21.55 -6.80
C PHE A 12 -10.23 21.13 -8.26
N GLU A 13 -9.10 21.49 -8.86
CA GLU A 13 -8.74 21.07 -10.24
C GLU A 13 -8.11 19.67 -10.34
N TYR A 14 -8.16 18.87 -9.27
CA TYR A 14 -7.62 17.49 -9.28
C TYR A 14 -8.67 16.41 -9.06
N LEU A 15 -9.97 16.74 -9.10
CA LEU A 15 -11.02 15.80 -8.73
C LEU A 15 -11.95 15.34 -9.87
N ASP A 16 -11.88 15.93 -11.06
CA ASP A 16 -12.92 15.66 -12.08
C ASP A 16 -12.44 15.07 -13.41
N GLU A 17 -11.14 15.18 -13.76
CA GLU A 17 -10.66 14.64 -15.04
C GLU A 17 -10.37 13.12 -15.03
N ASP A 18 -10.42 12.45 -13.87
CA ASP A 18 -10.16 11.00 -13.77
C ASP A 18 -11.45 10.16 -13.64
N ARG A 19 -12.65 10.75 -13.78
CA ARG A 19 -13.91 10.00 -13.57
C ARG A 19 -14.18 8.95 -14.66
N ASN A 20 -13.60 9.08 -15.85
CA ASN A 20 -14.04 8.29 -17.02
C ASN A 20 -12.94 7.53 -17.79
N GLN A 21 -11.67 7.64 -17.41
CA GLN A 21 -10.62 6.85 -18.06
C GLN A 21 -10.17 5.70 -17.16
N LEU A 22 -10.92 4.59 -17.27
CA LEU A 22 -10.34 3.27 -17.11
C LEU A 22 -9.75 2.99 -15.72
N ILE A 23 -10.47 3.35 -14.64
CA ILE A 23 -10.30 2.66 -13.37
C ILE A 23 -10.76 1.22 -13.62
N LYS A 24 -9.84 0.36 -14.10
CA LYS A 24 -9.99 -1.08 -13.95
C LYS A 24 -10.43 -1.28 -12.50
N ASP A 25 -11.54 -1.97 -12.31
CA ASP A 25 -12.04 -2.28 -10.97
C ASP A 25 -10.96 -3.11 -10.26
N ILE A 26 -10.06 -2.42 -9.56
CA ILE A 26 -8.99 -3.04 -8.79
C ILE A 26 -9.71 -3.58 -7.57
N GLU A 27 -10.05 -4.87 -7.62
CA GLU A 27 -10.67 -5.56 -6.51
C GLU A 27 -9.64 -5.68 -5.38
N ILE A 28 -9.85 -4.89 -4.32
CA ILE A 28 -9.03 -4.93 -3.12
C ILE A 28 -9.57 -6.02 -2.22
N LYS A 29 -8.78 -7.08 -2.05
CA LYS A 29 -9.09 -8.16 -1.12
C LYS A 29 -8.56 -7.80 0.25
N THR A 30 -9.37 -8.04 1.26
CA THR A 30 -9.02 -7.79 2.66
C THR A 30 -9.11 -9.11 3.41
N VAL A 31 -8.10 -9.41 4.20
CA VAL A 31 -8.08 -10.53 5.13
C VAL A 31 -7.56 -10.00 6.45
N ASP A 32 -8.45 -9.96 7.45
CA ASP A 32 -8.17 -9.35 8.73
C ASP A 32 -7.70 -7.89 8.55
N GLU A 33 -6.48 -7.52 8.99
CA GLU A 33 -5.89 -6.20 8.78
C GLU A 33 -5.04 -6.05 7.50
N LEU A 34 -4.83 -7.14 6.75
CA LEU A 34 -4.11 -7.16 5.48
C LEU A 34 -5.07 -6.81 4.35
N ALA A 35 -4.77 -5.76 3.59
CA ALA A 35 -5.37 -5.57 2.28
C ALA A 35 -4.36 -5.85 1.19
N TYR A 36 -4.81 -6.43 0.08
CA TYR A 36 -3.98 -6.65 -1.07
C TYR A 36 -4.77 -6.60 -2.38
N PHE A 37 -4.09 -6.25 -3.45
CA PHE A 37 -4.65 -6.26 -4.79
C PHE A 37 -3.56 -6.46 -5.84
N LYS A 38 -3.97 -6.84 -7.05
CA LYS A 38 -3.04 -6.99 -8.18
C LYS A 38 -2.75 -5.63 -8.79
N SER A 39 -1.47 -5.25 -8.87
CA SER A 39 -1.04 -4.02 -9.53
C SER A 39 -1.51 -4.02 -10.98
N SER A 40 -2.07 -2.89 -11.42
CA SER A 40 -2.53 -2.71 -12.79
C SER A 40 -1.40 -2.30 -13.75
N HIS A 41 -0.13 -2.42 -13.33
CA HIS A 41 1.06 -1.89 -14.02
C HIS A 41 1.02 -0.37 -14.26
N ASN A 42 0.05 0.32 -13.66
CA ASN A 42 -0.12 1.75 -13.73
C ASN A 42 -0.06 2.29 -12.30
N LYS A 43 1.09 2.88 -11.95
CA LYS A 43 1.33 3.43 -10.60
C LYS A 43 0.25 4.43 -10.18
N ARG A 44 -0.33 5.20 -11.11
CA ARG A 44 -1.42 6.14 -10.76
C ARG A 44 -2.67 5.39 -10.31
N ALA A 45 -3.08 4.37 -11.06
CA ALA A 45 -4.25 3.55 -10.71
C ALA A 45 -4.01 2.79 -9.40
N ASP A 46 -2.79 2.29 -9.18
CA ASP A 46 -2.39 1.61 -7.96
C ASP A 46 -2.46 2.56 -6.74
N ILE A 47 -1.89 3.76 -6.84
CA ILE A 47 -1.96 4.79 -5.78
C ILE A 47 -3.41 5.20 -5.53
N PHE A 48 -4.23 5.30 -6.58
CA PHE A 48 -5.65 5.62 -6.43
C PHE A 48 -6.41 4.51 -5.68
N ALA A 49 -6.14 3.24 -5.97
CA ALA A 49 -6.70 2.11 -5.23
C ALA A 49 -6.27 2.11 -3.75
N ILE A 50 -4.98 2.37 -3.48
CA ILE A 50 -4.45 2.52 -2.11
C ILE A 50 -5.16 3.67 -1.39
N ASP A 51 -5.27 4.85 -2.01
CA ASP A 51 -5.96 6.02 -1.43
C ASP A 51 -7.43 5.72 -1.13
N LYS A 52 -8.13 5.04 -2.06
CA LYS A 52 -9.51 4.61 -1.89
C LYS A 52 -9.66 3.67 -0.70
N TYR A 53 -8.77 2.70 -0.54
CA TYR A 53 -8.77 1.80 0.61
C TYR A 53 -8.46 2.53 1.92
N LEU A 54 -7.42 3.36 1.95
CA LEU A 54 -7.05 4.07 3.16
C LEU A 54 -8.15 5.01 3.64
N LYS A 55 -8.92 5.62 2.73
CA LYS A 55 -10.11 6.41 3.07
C LYS A 55 -11.18 5.59 3.82
N THR A 56 -11.33 4.29 3.52
CA THR A 56 -12.24 3.43 4.29
C THR A 56 -11.72 3.11 5.69
N LYS A 57 -10.42 3.32 5.92
CA LYS A 57 -9.74 3.23 7.21
C LYS A 57 -9.53 4.60 7.88
N ASP A 58 -10.30 5.62 7.47
CA ASP A 58 -10.23 7.00 7.99
C ASP A 58 -8.85 7.66 7.81
N TYR A 59 -8.11 7.27 6.77
CA TYR A 59 -6.77 7.78 6.49
C TYR A 59 -6.65 8.31 5.07
N MET A 60 -6.07 9.50 4.92
CA MET A 60 -5.85 10.13 3.61
C MET A 60 -4.36 10.33 3.36
N LEU A 61 -3.89 9.91 2.18
CA LEU A 61 -2.49 10.09 1.78
C LEU A 61 -2.17 11.56 1.54
N SER A 62 -1.05 12.00 2.11
CA SER A 62 -0.44 13.30 1.79
C SER A 62 0.26 13.28 0.44
N ALA A 63 0.49 14.46 -0.15
CA ALA A 63 1.20 14.59 -1.43
C ALA A 63 2.59 13.91 -1.42
N ASN A 64 3.34 14.10 -0.33
CA ASN A 64 4.66 13.46 -0.13
C ASN A 64 4.58 11.93 -0.07
N GLU A 65 3.50 11.38 0.50
CA GLU A 65 3.33 9.93 0.63
C GLU A 65 2.95 9.29 -0.70
N ARG A 66 2.10 9.97 -1.48
CA ARG A 66 1.79 9.57 -2.86
C ARG A 66 3.05 9.58 -3.72
N GLU A 67 3.92 10.56 -3.55
CA GLU A 67 5.21 10.61 -4.25
C GLU A 67 6.15 9.49 -3.79
N ALA A 68 6.20 9.20 -2.49
CA ALA A 68 6.97 8.07 -1.95
C ALA A 68 6.50 6.73 -2.55
N LEU A 69 5.19 6.49 -2.62
CA LEU A 69 4.60 5.30 -3.26
C LEU A 69 4.89 5.24 -4.77
N ARG A 70 5.07 6.39 -5.42
CA ARG A 70 5.40 6.45 -6.85
C ARG A 70 6.87 6.14 -7.11
N SER A 71 7.75 6.58 -6.22
CA SER A 71 9.20 6.42 -6.36
C SER A 71 9.69 5.07 -5.82
N SER A 72 9.11 4.61 -4.71
CA SER A 72 9.53 3.41 -3.99
C SER A 72 8.47 2.31 -4.06
N SER A 73 8.91 1.06 -4.16
CA SER A 73 8.02 -0.10 -4.08
C SER A 73 7.47 -0.30 -2.67
N SER A 74 8.10 0.27 -1.63
CA SER A 74 7.55 0.26 -0.29
C SER A 74 7.62 1.62 0.39
N ALA A 75 6.55 1.96 1.09
CA ALA A 75 6.42 3.22 1.82
C ALA A 75 5.58 3.01 3.07
N VAL A 76 6.00 3.66 4.15
CA VAL A 76 5.20 3.76 5.38
C VAL A 76 4.46 5.09 5.34
N VAL A 77 3.14 5.05 5.49
CA VAL A 77 2.27 6.22 5.45
C VAL A 77 1.65 6.45 6.82
N GLY A 78 1.67 7.70 7.27
CA GLY A 78 1.09 8.13 8.54
C GLY A 78 1.74 7.54 9.78
N ARG A 79 2.82 6.75 9.63
CA ARG A 79 3.33 5.83 10.67
C ARG A 79 2.26 4.86 11.19
N CYS A 80 1.21 4.64 10.40
CA CYS A 80 0.07 3.79 10.71
C CYS A 80 -0.04 2.62 9.73
N PHE A 81 0.30 2.82 8.45
CA PHE A 81 0.18 1.78 7.43
C PHE A 81 1.50 1.61 6.68
N LEU A 82 1.83 0.37 6.36
CA LEU A 82 2.89 0.00 5.46
C LEU A 82 2.27 -0.46 4.15
N ILE A 83 2.68 0.16 3.05
CA ILE A 83 2.36 -0.29 1.71
C ILE A 83 3.62 -0.84 1.08
N THR A 84 3.53 -2.04 0.53
CA THR A 84 4.63 -2.66 -0.20
C THR A 84 4.14 -3.34 -1.46
N GLN A 85 4.85 -3.13 -2.55
CA GLN A 85 4.63 -3.76 -3.83
C GLN A 85 5.62 -4.90 -3.97
N GLU A 86 5.11 -6.12 -3.94
CA GLU A 86 5.88 -7.35 -4.13
C GLU A 86 5.41 -8.04 -5.42
N ARG A 87 6.33 -8.17 -6.38
CA ARG A 87 6.03 -8.70 -7.72
C ARG A 87 4.92 -7.89 -8.41
N ASN A 88 3.75 -8.51 -8.60
CA ASN A 88 2.56 -7.90 -9.22
C ASN A 88 1.45 -7.62 -8.21
N PHE A 89 1.73 -7.71 -6.90
CA PHE A 89 0.76 -7.49 -5.85
C PHE A 89 1.20 -6.31 -4.98
N ILE A 90 0.20 -5.54 -4.55
CA ILE A 90 0.39 -4.48 -3.58
C ILE A 90 -0.28 -4.94 -2.29
N PHE A 91 0.46 -4.84 -1.20
CA PHE A 91 0.06 -5.20 0.14
C PHE A 91 0.00 -3.94 0.99
N ILE A 92 -1.08 -3.78 1.74
CA ILE A 92 -1.34 -2.70 2.67
C ILE A 92 -1.61 -3.35 4.02
N VAL A 93 -0.76 -3.07 5.00
CA VAL A 93 -0.86 -3.63 6.36
C VAL A 93 -0.72 -2.51 7.39
N PRO A 94 -1.20 -2.70 8.62
CA PRO A 94 -0.83 -1.82 9.72
C PRO A 94 0.70 -1.87 9.93
N TYR A 95 1.29 -0.69 10.16
CA TYR A 95 2.72 -0.55 10.32
C TYR A 95 3.15 -0.94 11.75
N GLU A 96 3.86 -2.06 11.84
CA GLU A 96 4.40 -2.57 13.08
C GLU A 96 5.75 -1.90 13.40
N LYS A 97 5.76 -1.01 14.40
CA LYS A 97 6.98 -0.34 14.87
C LYS A 97 7.92 -1.30 15.60
N GLU A 98 7.35 -2.28 16.29
CA GLU A 98 8.09 -3.25 17.06
C GLU A 98 8.30 -4.52 16.24
N VAL A 99 9.57 -4.87 16.03
CA VAL A 99 9.94 -6.11 15.35
C VAL A 99 10.11 -7.20 16.40
N PRO A 100 9.18 -8.17 16.49
CA PRO A 100 9.31 -9.26 17.46
C PRO A 100 10.54 -10.13 17.14
N LYS A 101 10.98 -10.92 18.13
CA LYS A 101 11.98 -11.97 17.90
C LYS A 101 11.38 -13.05 16.98
N MET A 102 11.59 -12.87 15.68
CA MET A 102 11.16 -13.83 14.66
C MET A 102 12.10 -15.04 14.63
N ASP A 103 11.50 -16.20 14.42
CA ASP A 103 12.18 -17.48 14.24
C ASP A 103 13.08 -17.47 13.00
N GLU A 104 14.22 -18.16 13.03
CA GLU A 104 15.15 -18.22 11.89
C GLU A 104 14.51 -18.86 10.66
N LYS A 105 13.67 -19.89 10.84
CA LYS A 105 12.95 -20.54 9.74
C LYS A 105 12.03 -19.57 9.00
N PHE A 106 11.36 -18.69 9.73
CA PHE A 106 10.49 -17.69 9.16
C PHE A 106 11.27 -16.64 8.37
N LYS A 107 12.39 -16.15 8.93
CA LYS A 107 13.27 -15.18 8.25
C LYS A 107 13.82 -15.75 6.95
N ASP A 108 14.19 -17.02 6.95
CA ASP A 108 14.69 -17.72 5.76
C ASP A 108 13.59 -17.84 4.69
N ALA A 109 12.38 -18.29 5.06
CA ALA A 109 11.24 -18.34 4.15
C ALA A 109 10.93 -16.97 3.53
N CYS A 110 10.89 -15.90 4.33
CA CYS A 110 10.73 -14.54 3.85
C CYS A 110 11.87 -14.11 2.90
N ARG A 111 13.11 -14.56 3.15
CA ARG A 111 14.27 -14.24 2.30
C ARG A 111 14.19 -14.94 0.95
N ILE A 112 13.76 -16.20 0.92
CA ILE A 112 13.51 -16.97 -0.31
C ILE A 112 12.43 -16.27 -1.14
N LEU A 113 11.35 -15.83 -0.50
CA LEU A 113 10.23 -15.13 -1.14
C LEU A 113 10.53 -13.65 -1.46
N LYS A 114 11.69 -13.13 -1.01
CA LYS A 114 12.13 -11.73 -1.11
C LYS A 114 11.22 -10.70 -0.43
N ILE A 115 10.44 -11.13 0.57
CA ILE A 115 9.51 -10.29 1.32
C ILE A 115 10.23 -9.12 2.02
N GLU A 116 9.66 -7.93 1.84
CA GLU A 116 10.09 -6.67 2.44
C GLU A 116 10.26 -6.79 3.97
N PRO A 117 11.41 -6.40 4.55
CA PRO A 117 11.70 -6.57 5.98
C PRO A 117 10.69 -5.91 6.94
N LYS A 118 10.09 -4.79 6.56
CA LYS A 118 9.03 -4.08 7.32
C LYS A 118 7.70 -4.81 7.29
N LEU A 119 7.44 -5.64 6.27
CA LEU A 119 6.23 -6.46 6.19
C LEU A 119 6.33 -7.72 7.09
N ARG A 120 7.54 -8.25 7.27
CA ARG A 120 7.83 -9.44 8.11
C ARG A 120 7.24 -9.40 9.53
N PRO A 121 7.36 -8.32 10.34
CA PRO A 121 6.79 -8.29 11.69
C PRO A 121 5.28 -8.50 11.70
N TYR A 122 4.55 -7.90 10.75
CA TYR A 122 3.12 -8.08 10.61
C TYR A 122 2.77 -9.52 10.22
N LEU A 123 3.45 -10.07 9.21
CA LEU A 123 3.23 -11.46 8.77
C LEU A 123 3.61 -12.50 9.83
N TYR A 124 4.57 -12.19 10.69
CA TYR A 124 4.94 -13.08 11.79
C TYR A 124 3.85 -13.15 12.86
N LYS A 125 3.19 -12.01 13.16
CA LYS A 125 2.05 -11.97 14.07
C LYS A 125 0.80 -12.61 13.44
N ASN A 126 0.58 -12.35 12.16
CA ASN A 126 -0.60 -12.82 11.41
C ASN A 126 -0.25 -13.98 10.47
N ARG A 127 -0.40 -15.20 10.97
CA ARG A 127 -0.14 -16.44 10.21
C ARG A 127 -0.98 -16.55 8.94
N GLU A 128 -2.26 -16.19 8.99
CA GLU A 128 -3.15 -16.22 7.82
C GLU A 128 -2.65 -15.26 6.73
N ALA A 129 -2.29 -14.03 7.10
CA ALA A 129 -1.70 -13.07 6.18
C ALA A 129 -0.40 -13.60 5.56
N PHE A 130 0.46 -14.26 6.34
CA PHE A 130 1.68 -14.88 5.83
C PHE A 130 1.39 -15.98 4.80
N GLN A 131 0.39 -16.83 5.05
CA GLN A 131 -0.01 -17.88 4.13
C GLN A 131 -0.50 -17.30 2.80
N ILE A 132 -1.36 -16.28 2.85
CA ILE A 132 -1.89 -15.61 1.65
C ILE A 132 -0.76 -14.95 0.85
N VAL A 133 0.10 -14.17 1.51
CA VAL A 133 1.25 -13.53 0.84
C VAL A 133 2.13 -14.59 0.20
N THR A 134 2.45 -15.66 0.91
CA THR A 134 3.27 -16.76 0.38
C THR A 134 2.60 -17.43 -0.82
N GLU A 135 1.31 -17.74 -0.74
CA GLU A 135 0.55 -18.36 -1.82
C GLU A 135 0.50 -17.47 -3.07
N LEU A 136 0.23 -16.17 -2.90
CA LEU A 136 0.20 -15.20 -3.98
C LEU A 136 1.56 -15.03 -4.64
N LEU A 137 2.64 -15.02 -3.85
CA LEU A 137 3.99 -14.92 -4.39
C LEU A 137 4.42 -16.22 -5.08
N THR A 138 4.09 -17.40 -4.54
CA THR A 138 4.43 -18.69 -5.16
C THR A 138 3.64 -18.98 -6.42
N THR A 139 2.37 -18.55 -6.51
CA THR A 139 1.51 -18.78 -7.71
C THR A 139 2.03 -18.05 -8.97
N VAL A 140 2.90 -17.06 -8.80
CA VAL A 140 3.48 -16.27 -9.91
C VAL A 140 4.89 -16.75 -10.28
N SER A 141 5.36 -17.87 -9.71
CA SER A 141 6.68 -18.47 -9.97
C SER A 141 6.66 -19.59 -11.01
#